data_AF-A0A090RT36-F1
#
_entry.id   AF-A0A090RT36-F1
#
_cell.length_a   1.000
_cell.length_b   1.000
_cell.length_c   1.000
_cell.angle_alpha   90.00
_cell.angle_beta   90.00
_cell.angle_gamma   90.00
#
_symmetry.space_group_name_H-M   'P 1'
#
loop_
_entity.id
_entity.type
_entity.pdbx_description
1 polymer ?
#
loop_
_entity_poly.entity_id
_entity_poly.type
_entity_poly.pdbx_seq_one_letter_code
_entity_poly.pdbx_strand_id
1 'polypeptide(L)'
;MKDKVAQFHSTQEKLEAGDDLQMTMQLREELQEQHRALGQLKEMAASYGFDISGPATTAQEAIQWTYFGYLAAVKSQNGAAMSLGRTSTFLDVYVERDIAAGIITEDQAQEMIDHFVMKLRMVRFLRTPEYDELFSGDPIWATESMGGMGVDGRTLVTRTNFRFLNTLYTMGPSPEPNITVLWSEQLPDGFKKFCAKVSIDTSSIQYENDDLMRPDFDNDDYAIACCVSPMVIGKHMQFFGARANLAKTLLYVINGGVDEKLKIQVGPKTEAMTDEVLDFDKVWAGLDNFMDWLAKQYVTALNAIHYSHDKYSYEAALMALHDRDVKRTMACGIAGLSVAADSLSAIKYGTVKPIRDEDGIAIDFDISGDYPKFGNNDARVDDMACELVSIFMNKIRKLKTYRDAVPTQSILTITSNVVYGKKTGTTPDGRKAGAPFAPGANPMHGRDEKGAVASLTSVGKLPFADAKDGISYTFSIVPNALGKEEDSQRSNLAGLMDGYFHHETGIEGGQHLNVNVLNRETLEDAVKHPEKYPQLTIRVSGYAVRFNSLTAEQQADVIARTFTESL
;
A
#
# COMPACT_ATOMS: atom_id res chain seq x y z
N MET A 1 -1.62 26.50 -17.00
CA MET A 1 -1.18 26.66 -18.41
C MET A 1 -0.03 27.64 -18.56
N LYS A 2 -0.18 28.94 -18.21
CA LYS A 2 0.94 29.93 -18.30
C LYS A 2 2.20 29.47 -17.56
N ASP A 3 2.02 28.86 -16.39
CA ASP A 3 3.10 28.26 -15.62
C ASP A 3 3.89 27.20 -16.43
N LYS A 4 3.23 26.24 -17.09
CA LYS A 4 3.90 25.24 -17.93
C LYS A 4 4.68 25.83 -19.10
N VAL A 5 4.20 26.94 -19.68
CA VAL A 5 4.96 27.68 -20.70
C VAL A 5 6.23 28.30 -20.09
N ALA A 6 6.13 28.88 -18.89
CA ALA A 6 7.31 29.41 -18.18
C ALA A 6 8.30 28.29 -17.81
N GLN A 7 7.81 27.14 -17.33
CA GLN A 7 8.64 25.96 -17.06
C GLN A 7 9.37 25.48 -18.32
N PHE A 8 8.69 25.41 -19.48
CA PHE A 8 9.31 25.06 -20.75
C PHE A 8 10.41 26.06 -21.15
N HIS A 9 10.15 27.36 -21.04
CA HIS A 9 11.18 28.38 -21.35
C HIS A 9 12.34 28.37 -20.37
N SER A 10 12.13 27.97 -19.12
CA SER A 10 13.20 27.87 -18.11
C SER A 10 14.29 26.85 -18.45
N THR A 11 14.04 25.93 -19.39
CA THR A 11 15.03 24.95 -19.84
C THR A 11 15.81 25.41 -21.08
N GLN A 12 15.55 26.62 -21.62
CA GLN A 12 16.12 27.08 -22.88
C GLN A 12 17.64 27.23 -22.79
N GLU A 13 18.15 27.84 -21.72
CA GLU A 13 19.58 28.06 -21.51
C GLU A 13 20.35 26.72 -21.46
N LYS A 14 19.84 25.74 -20.69
CA LYS A 14 20.43 24.38 -20.64
C LYS A 14 20.44 23.70 -22.01
N LEU A 15 19.36 23.85 -22.78
CA LEU A 15 19.26 23.28 -24.12
C LEU A 15 20.32 23.89 -25.06
N GLU A 16 20.47 25.22 -25.06
CA GLU A 16 21.40 25.94 -25.91
C GLU A 16 22.86 25.71 -25.51
N ALA A 17 23.13 25.48 -24.22
CA ALA A 17 24.44 25.10 -23.70
C ALA A 17 24.83 23.65 -24.02
N GLY A 18 23.85 22.78 -24.34
CA GLY A 18 24.08 21.35 -24.56
C GLY A 18 24.22 20.52 -23.27
N ASP A 19 23.79 21.08 -22.13
CA ASP A 19 23.87 20.43 -20.82
C ASP A 19 22.81 19.33 -20.68
N ASP A 20 23.25 18.10 -20.43
CA ASP A 20 22.40 16.91 -20.34
C ASP A 20 21.34 16.86 -21.46
N LEU A 21 21.81 17.05 -22.70
CA LEU A 21 20.99 17.38 -23.85
C LEU A 21 19.80 16.42 -24.03
N GLN A 22 20.01 15.11 -23.82
CA GLN A 22 18.94 14.12 -23.95
C GLN A 22 17.83 14.32 -22.91
N MET A 23 18.17 14.48 -21.63
CA MET A 23 17.18 14.69 -20.57
C MET A 23 16.49 16.04 -20.71
N THR A 24 17.23 17.09 -21.09
CA THR A 24 16.66 18.41 -21.35
C THR A 24 15.65 18.37 -22.50
N MET A 25 15.96 17.67 -23.61
CA MET A 25 15.03 17.49 -24.73
C MET A 25 13.78 16.71 -24.30
N GLN A 26 13.95 15.60 -23.57
CA GLN A 26 12.84 14.80 -23.07
C GLN A 26 11.92 15.62 -22.15
N LEU A 27 12.47 16.34 -21.17
CA LEU A 27 11.68 17.18 -20.26
C LEU A 27 10.90 18.27 -21.02
N ARG A 28 11.48 18.86 -22.07
CA ARG A 28 10.79 19.86 -22.89
C ARG A 28 9.60 19.27 -23.65
N GLU A 29 9.77 18.07 -24.21
CA GLU A 29 8.68 17.34 -24.85
C GLU A 29 7.56 17.04 -23.84
N GLU A 30 7.92 16.52 -22.68
CA GLU A 30 7.00 16.25 -21.57
C GLU A 30 6.24 17.50 -21.13
N LEU A 31 6.91 18.65 -20.94
CA LEU A 31 6.27 19.92 -20.59
C LEU A 31 5.29 20.41 -21.65
N GLN A 32 5.59 20.17 -22.94
CA GLN A 32 4.69 20.50 -24.03
C GLN A 32 3.46 19.59 -24.05
N GLU A 33 3.62 18.29 -23.78
CA GLU A 33 2.51 17.34 -23.62
C GLU A 33 1.63 17.71 -22.43
N GLN A 34 2.24 18.06 -21.29
CA GLN A 34 1.54 18.55 -20.11
C GLN A 34 0.72 19.81 -20.40
N HIS A 35 1.30 20.79 -21.11
CA HIS A 35 0.58 21.99 -21.52
C HIS A 35 -0.62 21.65 -22.42
N ARG A 36 -0.46 20.70 -23.36
CA ARG A 36 -1.56 20.24 -24.22
C ARG A 36 -2.66 19.55 -23.41
N ALA A 37 -2.30 18.70 -22.46
CA ALA A 37 -3.24 18.01 -21.59
C ALA A 37 -4.08 18.99 -20.75
N LEU A 38 -3.51 20.09 -20.26
CA LEU A 38 -4.27 21.16 -19.60
C LEU A 38 -5.28 21.86 -20.54
N GLY A 39 -4.96 21.94 -21.84
CA GLY A 39 -5.91 22.41 -22.85
C GLY A 39 -7.10 21.46 -22.99
N GLN A 40 -6.82 20.17 -23.15
CA GLN A 40 -7.81 19.10 -23.27
C GLN A 40 -8.67 18.96 -22.02
N LEU A 41 -8.12 19.22 -20.83
CA LEU A 41 -8.86 19.25 -19.57
C LEU A 41 -9.99 20.31 -19.61
N LYS A 42 -9.73 21.51 -20.18
CA LYS A 42 -10.77 22.53 -20.37
C LYS A 42 -11.83 22.10 -21.37
N GLU A 43 -11.42 21.49 -22.49
CA GLU A 43 -12.36 20.96 -23.50
C GLU A 43 -13.26 19.88 -22.89
N MET A 44 -12.68 18.99 -22.08
CA MET A 44 -13.43 17.99 -21.34
C MET A 44 -14.44 18.63 -20.39
N ALA A 45 -14.03 19.58 -19.55
CA ALA A 45 -14.96 20.25 -18.63
C ALA A 45 -16.06 21.04 -19.38
N ALA A 46 -15.73 21.67 -20.51
CA ALA A 46 -16.69 22.38 -21.35
C ALA A 46 -17.78 21.45 -21.90
N SER A 47 -17.46 20.17 -22.17
CA SER A 47 -18.49 19.19 -22.59
C SER A 47 -19.53 18.89 -21.51
N TYR A 48 -19.23 19.21 -20.24
CA TYR A 48 -20.18 19.17 -19.11
C TYR A 48 -20.80 20.54 -18.80
N GLY A 49 -20.54 21.57 -19.62
CA GLY A 49 -21.07 22.91 -19.43
C GLY A 49 -20.28 23.81 -18.47
N PHE A 50 -19.04 23.42 -18.09
CA PHE A 50 -18.20 24.18 -17.18
C PHE A 50 -17.02 24.85 -17.89
N ASP A 51 -16.77 26.14 -17.60
CA ASP A 51 -15.54 26.83 -17.96
C ASP A 51 -14.58 26.86 -16.76
N ILE A 52 -13.54 26.03 -16.83
CA ILE A 52 -12.51 25.91 -15.79
C ILE A 52 -11.23 26.69 -16.12
N SER A 53 -11.31 27.67 -17.04
CA SER A 53 -10.15 28.50 -17.41
C SER A 53 -9.72 29.43 -16.26
N GLY A 54 -10.66 29.81 -15.39
CA GLY A 54 -10.42 30.56 -14.16
C GLY A 54 -10.39 29.67 -12.90
N PRO A 55 -9.91 30.21 -11.77
CA PRO A 55 -9.96 29.52 -10.49
C PRO A 55 -11.41 29.33 -10.01
N ALA A 56 -11.65 28.26 -9.25
CA ALA A 56 -12.93 28.03 -8.58
C ALA A 56 -13.27 29.18 -7.62
N THR A 57 -14.53 29.61 -7.65
CA THR A 57 -15.06 30.75 -6.89
C THR A 57 -16.08 30.35 -5.83
N THR A 58 -16.59 29.11 -5.84
CA THR A 58 -17.52 28.54 -4.84
C THR A 58 -17.03 27.17 -4.36
N ALA A 59 -17.62 26.65 -3.28
CA ALA A 59 -17.39 25.27 -2.80
C ALA A 59 -17.75 24.24 -3.86
N GLN A 60 -18.88 24.43 -4.55
CA GLN A 60 -19.30 23.55 -5.64
C GLN A 60 -18.27 23.54 -6.78
N GLU A 61 -17.77 24.71 -7.18
CA GLU A 61 -16.72 24.80 -8.20
C GLU A 61 -15.41 24.17 -7.74
N ALA A 62 -14.99 24.38 -6.48
CA ALA A 62 -13.73 23.82 -5.98
C ALA A 62 -13.75 22.29 -6.00
N ILE A 63 -14.85 21.69 -5.55
CA ILE A 63 -15.07 20.24 -5.59
C ILE A 63 -15.09 19.75 -7.04
N GLN A 64 -15.86 20.42 -7.89
CA GLN A 64 -16.03 20.01 -9.29
C GLN A 64 -14.75 20.16 -10.12
N TRP A 65 -13.92 21.19 -9.86
CA TRP A 65 -12.69 21.46 -10.61
C TRP A 65 -11.62 20.45 -10.21
N THR A 66 -11.53 20.14 -8.90
CA THR A 66 -10.68 19.08 -8.37
C THR A 66 -11.06 17.73 -9.00
N TYR A 67 -12.37 17.42 -9.06
CA TYR A 67 -12.83 16.21 -9.74
C TYR A 67 -12.52 16.21 -11.24
N PHE A 68 -12.61 17.34 -11.94
CA PHE A 68 -12.25 17.38 -13.37
C PHE A 68 -10.76 17.10 -13.59
N GLY A 69 -9.87 17.60 -12.73
CA GLY A 69 -8.44 17.24 -12.77
C GLY A 69 -8.25 15.72 -12.66
N TYR A 70 -8.87 15.11 -11.65
CA TYR A 70 -8.84 13.66 -11.46
C TYR A 70 -9.52 12.88 -12.60
N LEU A 71 -10.64 13.38 -13.14
CA LEU A 71 -11.36 12.76 -14.25
C LEU A 71 -10.53 12.72 -15.54
N ALA A 72 -9.74 13.75 -15.81
CA ALA A 72 -8.81 13.74 -16.94
C ALA A 72 -7.73 12.67 -16.77
N ALA A 73 -7.25 12.45 -15.53
CA ALA A 73 -6.31 11.39 -15.22
C ALA A 73 -6.90 10.01 -15.54
N VAL A 74 -8.05 9.67 -14.95
CA VAL A 74 -8.67 8.33 -15.14
C VAL A 74 -9.29 8.12 -16.52
N LYS A 75 -9.44 9.16 -17.34
CA LYS A 75 -9.81 9.03 -18.76
C LYS A 75 -8.63 8.79 -19.69
N SER A 76 -7.42 9.17 -19.28
CA SER A 76 -6.22 9.10 -20.11
C SER A 76 -5.25 8.00 -19.70
N GLN A 77 -5.29 7.58 -18.44
CA GLN A 77 -4.39 6.57 -17.87
C GLN A 77 -5.19 5.47 -17.15
N ASN A 78 -4.62 4.27 -17.15
CA ASN A 78 -5.18 3.09 -16.48
C ASN A 78 -4.18 2.48 -15.49
N GLY A 79 -3.43 3.34 -14.78
CA GLY A 79 -2.51 2.91 -13.72
C GLY A 79 -3.18 1.95 -12.76
N ALA A 80 -2.40 1.05 -12.14
CA ALA A 80 -2.96 0.09 -11.19
C ALA A 80 -3.70 0.83 -10.07
N ALA A 81 -3.03 1.83 -9.47
CA ALA A 81 -3.61 2.80 -8.55
C ALA A 81 -3.79 4.16 -9.22
N MET A 82 -4.97 4.75 -9.04
CA MET A 82 -5.28 6.13 -9.46
C MET A 82 -5.74 6.91 -8.23
N SER A 83 -4.80 7.29 -7.38
CA SER A 83 -5.10 7.95 -6.10
C SER A 83 -5.56 9.40 -6.26
N LEU A 84 -6.39 9.86 -5.32
CA LEU A 84 -6.96 11.20 -5.36
C LEU A 84 -5.99 12.24 -4.78
N GLY A 85 -5.33 11.93 -3.66
CA GLY A 85 -4.41 12.84 -2.97
C GLY A 85 -4.88 13.18 -1.56
N ARG A 86 -4.65 14.44 -1.13
CA ARG A 86 -5.09 14.98 0.18
C ARG A 86 -6.00 16.18 -0.05
N THR A 87 -7.27 15.92 -0.33
CA THR A 87 -8.17 16.96 -0.87
C THR A 87 -9.16 17.49 0.13
N SER A 88 -9.59 16.70 1.10
CA SER A 88 -10.69 17.00 2.02
C SER A 88 -10.45 18.28 2.84
N THR A 89 -9.27 18.47 3.41
CA THR A 89 -8.91 19.69 4.15
C THR A 89 -8.77 20.92 3.24
N PHE A 90 -8.26 20.75 2.01
CA PHE A 90 -8.21 21.82 1.00
C PHE A 90 -9.62 22.27 0.58
N LEU A 91 -10.53 21.33 0.33
CA LEU A 91 -11.91 21.60 -0.05
C LEU A 91 -12.69 22.29 1.09
N ASP A 92 -12.36 21.99 2.35
CA ASP A 92 -12.99 22.63 3.50
C ASP A 92 -12.81 24.15 3.51
N VAL A 93 -11.72 24.68 2.97
CA VAL A 93 -11.49 26.14 2.87
C VAL A 93 -12.63 26.83 2.11
N TYR A 94 -13.11 26.22 1.03
CA TYR A 94 -14.19 26.77 0.23
C TYR A 94 -15.56 26.50 0.86
N VAL A 95 -15.76 25.29 1.42
CA VAL A 95 -17.00 24.91 2.10
C VAL A 95 -17.25 25.81 3.32
N GLU A 96 -16.23 26.01 4.15
CA GLU A 96 -16.29 26.87 5.33
C GLU A 96 -16.65 28.30 4.96
N ARG A 97 -15.99 28.85 3.92
CA ARG A 97 -16.27 30.20 3.41
C ARG A 97 -17.72 30.34 2.96
N ASP A 98 -18.23 29.38 2.19
CA ASP A 98 -19.57 29.46 1.62
C ASP A 98 -20.65 29.25 2.69
N ILE A 99 -20.41 28.40 3.70
CA ILE A 99 -21.28 28.25 4.88
C ILE A 99 -21.30 29.56 5.69
N ALA A 100 -20.13 30.14 5.99
CA ALA A 100 -20.03 31.38 6.76
C ALA A 100 -20.70 32.57 6.06
N ALA A 101 -20.69 32.59 4.72
CA ALA A 101 -21.38 33.58 3.90
C ALA A 101 -22.89 33.31 3.73
N GLY A 102 -23.40 32.18 4.24
CA GLY A 102 -24.80 31.77 4.07
C GLY A 102 -25.18 31.39 2.63
N ILE A 103 -24.19 31.03 1.80
CA ILE A 103 -24.39 30.61 0.40
C ILE A 103 -24.88 29.17 0.33
N ILE A 104 -24.34 28.31 1.20
CA ILE A 104 -24.74 26.91 1.33
C ILE A 104 -25.03 26.55 2.79
N THR A 105 -25.85 25.53 3.00
CA THR A 105 -26.07 24.89 4.30
C THR A 105 -25.10 23.73 4.54
N GLU A 106 -25.05 23.22 5.76
CA GLU A 106 -24.29 22.00 6.10
C GLU A 106 -24.79 20.78 5.31
N ASP A 107 -26.11 20.64 5.12
CA ASP A 107 -26.69 19.56 4.32
C ASP A 107 -26.27 19.63 2.85
N GLN A 108 -26.25 20.84 2.28
CA GLN A 108 -25.78 21.07 0.91
C GLN A 108 -24.28 20.79 0.79
N ALA A 109 -23.48 21.12 1.80
CA ALA A 109 -22.07 20.76 1.83
C ALA A 109 -21.87 19.24 1.86
N GLN A 110 -22.62 18.51 2.69
CA GLN A 110 -22.58 17.05 2.71
C GLN A 110 -23.01 16.45 1.37
N GLU A 111 -24.09 16.95 0.76
CA GLU A 111 -24.57 16.48 -0.55
C GLU A 111 -23.49 16.63 -1.63
N MET A 112 -22.76 17.75 -1.66
CA MET A 112 -21.66 17.94 -2.61
C MET A 112 -20.53 16.95 -2.39
N ILE A 113 -20.16 16.67 -1.13
CA ILE A 113 -19.15 15.66 -0.78
C ILE A 113 -19.64 14.25 -1.12
N ASP A 114 -20.91 13.93 -0.86
CA ASP A 114 -21.52 12.66 -1.24
C ASP A 114 -21.48 12.46 -2.76
N HIS A 115 -21.84 13.48 -3.56
CA HIS A 115 -21.78 13.40 -5.01
C HIS A 115 -20.34 13.26 -5.54
N PHE A 116 -19.38 13.94 -4.91
CA PHE A 116 -17.97 13.79 -5.25
C PHE A 116 -17.47 12.36 -4.98
N VAL A 117 -17.68 11.87 -3.76
CA VAL A 117 -17.31 10.51 -3.33
C VAL A 117 -18.04 9.43 -4.14
N MET A 118 -19.31 9.66 -4.49
CA MET A 118 -20.07 8.77 -5.36
C MET A 118 -19.39 8.61 -6.72
N LYS A 119 -18.80 9.68 -7.29
CA LYS A 119 -18.06 9.57 -8.55
C LYS A 119 -16.76 8.78 -8.39
N LEU A 120 -16.07 8.92 -7.27
CA LEU A 120 -14.88 8.11 -6.96
C LEU A 120 -15.24 6.62 -6.85
N ARG A 121 -16.38 6.28 -6.24
CA ARG A 121 -16.93 4.91 -6.17
C ARG A 121 -17.22 4.29 -7.55
N MET A 122 -17.33 5.11 -8.60
CA MET A 122 -17.75 4.71 -9.94
C MET A 122 -16.61 4.59 -10.96
N VAL A 123 -15.37 4.95 -10.59
CA VAL A 123 -14.21 4.79 -11.49
C VAL A 123 -14.01 3.31 -11.80
N ARG A 124 -13.82 2.96 -13.07
CA ARG A 124 -13.59 1.58 -13.51
C ARG A 124 -12.57 1.52 -14.63
N PHE A 125 -11.84 0.42 -14.67
CA PHE A 125 -10.91 0.11 -15.75
C PHE A 125 -11.18 -1.29 -16.28
N LEU A 126 -11.01 -1.48 -17.59
CA LEU A 126 -11.02 -2.81 -18.18
C LEU A 126 -9.74 -3.55 -17.77
N ARG A 127 -9.88 -4.68 -17.08
CA ARG A 127 -8.78 -5.52 -16.60
C ARG A 127 -8.90 -6.95 -17.12
N THR A 128 -7.77 -7.63 -17.26
CA THR A 128 -7.73 -9.05 -17.64
C THR A 128 -7.95 -9.95 -16.42
N PRO A 129 -8.30 -11.24 -16.61
CA PRO A 129 -8.34 -12.20 -15.51
C PRO A 129 -7.01 -12.33 -14.76
N GLU A 130 -5.88 -12.27 -15.46
CA GLU A 130 -4.54 -12.30 -14.83
C GLU A 130 -4.32 -11.09 -13.91
N TYR A 131 -4.81 -9.91 -14.31
CA TYR A 131 -4.77 -8.73 -13.44
C TYR A 131 -5.65 -8.93 -12.20
N ASP A 132 -6.86 -9.48 -12.33
CA ASP A 132 -7.76 -9.73 -11.20
C ASP A 132 -7.18 -10.73 -10.19
N GLU A 133 -6.37 -11.71 -10.63
CA GLU A 133 -5.64 -12.59 -9.71
C GLU A 133 -4.58 -11.85 -8.88
N LEU A 134 -3.90 -10.86 -9.48
CA LEU A 134 -2.85 -10.06 -8.83
C LEU A 134 -3.40 -8.91 -7.97
N PHE A 135 -4.56 -8.38 -8.37
CA PHE A 135 -5.22 -7.18 -7.86
C PHE A 135 -6.74 -7.41 -7.73
N SER A 136 -7.13 -8.21 -6.74
CA SER A 136 -8.49 -8.73 -6.62
C SER A 136 -9.51 -7.72 -6.10
N GLY A 137 -10.77 -7.89 -6.52
CA GLY A 137 -11.91 -7.15 -5.97
C GLY A 137 -12.18 -5.82 -6.66
N ASP A 138 -11.84 -5.73 -7.95
CA ASP A 138 -12.04 -4.55 -8.82
C ASP A 138 -11.49 -3.23 -8.20
N PRO A 139 -10.23 -3.20 -7.72
CA PRO A 139 -9.68 -2.03 -7.02
C PRO A 139 -9.28 -0.90 -7.97
N ILE A 140 -9.38 0.33 -7.45
CA ILE A 140 -8.94 1.56 -8.12
C ILE A 140 -7.83 2.26 -7.32
N TRP A 141 -7.86 2.12 -6.00
CA TRP A 141 -7.08 2.94 -5.06
C TRP A 141 -7.28 4.42 -5.32
N ALA A 142 -8.53 4.87 -5.32
CA ALA A 142 -8.87 6.30 -5.30
C ALA A 142 -8.59 6.86 -3.90
N THR A 143 -7.33 6.78 -3.47
CA THR A 143 -6.89 7.02 -2.10
C THR A 143 -6.99 8.49 -1.75
N GLU A 144 -7.70 8.78 -0.67
CA GLU A 144 -7.82 10.11 -0.06
C GLU A 144 -7.14 10.08 1.30
N SER A 145 -6.06 10.85 1.43
CA SER A 145 -5.40 11.12 2.71
C SER A 145 -6.13 12.25 3.42
N MET A 146 -6.45 12.06 4.70
CA MET A 146 -7.18 13.06 5.47
C MET A 146 -6.70 13.16 6.92
N GLY A 147 -6.94 14.32 7.54
CA GLY A 147 -6.46 14.62 8.89
C GLY A 147 -4.96 14.94 8.92
N GLY A 148 -4.24 14.34 9.87
CA GLY A 148 -2.84 14.64 10.16
C GLY A 148 -2.63 15.93 10.96
N MET A 149 -1.38 16.25 11.21
CA MET A 149 -0.93 17.48 11.88
C MET A 149 -0.12 18.34 10.91
N GLY A 150 -0.10 19.65 11.17
CA GLY A 150 0.78 20.58 10.47
C GLY A 150 2.19 20.55 11.06
N VAL A 151 3.18 20.98 10.29
CA VAL A 151 4.54 21.23 10.82
C VAL A 151 4.55 22.34 11.88
N ASP A 152 3.50 23.16 11.93
CA ASP A 152 3.28 24.20 12.94
C ASP A 152 2.60 23.70 14.23
N GLY A 153 2.28 22.40 14.31
CA GLY A 153 1.66 21.76 15.47
C GLY A 153 0.13 21.87 15.55
N ARG A 154 -0.54 22.58 14.65
CA ARG A 154 -2.01 22.56 14.57
C ARG A 154 -2.49 21.29 13.88
N THR A 155 -3.69 20.83 14.21
CA THR A 155 -4.29 19.74 13.44
C THR A 155 -4.72 20.21 12.05
N LEU A 156 -4.58 19.33 11.05
CA LEU A 156 -5.14 19.50 9.72
C LEU A 156 -6.53 18.84 9.60
N VAL A 157 -7.11 18.40 10.72
CA VAL A 157 -8.49 17.94 10.81
C VAL A 157 -9.47 19.11 10.66
N THR A 158 -10.47 18.93 9.80
CA THR A 158 -11.53 19.89 9.49
C THR A 158 -12.90 19.22 9.43
N ARG A 159 -13.96 20.03 9.28
CA ARG A 159 -15.34 19.52 9.15
C ARG A 159 -15.50 18.61 7.94
N THR A 160 -14.84 18.92 6.82
CA THR A 160 -14.91 18.09 5.61
C THR A 160 -14.28 16.71 5.80
N ASN A 161 -13.29 16.50 6.68
CA ASN A 161 -12.83 15.13 6.95
C ASN A 161 -13.95 14.28 7.61
N PHE A 162 -14.74 14.88 8.50
CA PHE A 162 -15.94 14.21 9.03
C PHE A 162 -16.99 13.96 7.93
N ARG A 163 -17.20 14.91 6.99
CA ARG A 163 -18.11 14.71 5.86
C ARG A 163 -17.69 13.55 4.94
N PHE A 164 -16.38 13.39 4.69
CA PHE A 164 -15.83 12.26 3.93
C PHE A 164 -16.09 10.93 4.64
N LEU A 165 -15.79 10.83 5.94
CA LEU A 165 -16.11 9.65 6.74
C LEU A 165 -17.63 9.38 6.77
N ASN A 166 -18.43 10.44 6.85
CA ASN A 166 -19.89 10.35 6.89
C ASN A 166 -20.49 9.76 5.59
N THR A 167 -19.75 9.78 4.47
CA THR A 167 -20.19 9.10 3.24
C THR A 167 -20.37 7.59 3.39
N LEU A 168 -19.73 6.98 4.39
CA LEU A 168 -19.90 5.57 4.75
C LEU A 168 -21.21 5.32 5.51
N TYR A 169 -21.90 6.38 5.96
CA TYR A 169 -23.24 6.33 6.56
C TYR A 169 -24.31 6.81 5.57
N THR A 170 -24.10 7.94 4.89
CA THR A 170 -25.10 8.51 3.94
C THR A 170 -25.32 7.60 2.73
N MET A 171 -24.25 6.93 2.25
CA MET A 171 -24.29 6.05 1.08
C MET A 171 -23.91 4.59 1.40
N GLY A 172 -23.71 4.28 2.68
CA GLY A 172 -23.27 2.97 3.17
C GLY A 172 -21.79 2.65 2.90
N PRO A 173 -21.29 1.53 3.45
CA PRO A 173 -19.89 1.11 3.32
C PRO A 173 -19.47 0.94 1.86
N SER A 174 -18.24 1.34 1.56
CA SER A 174 -17.70 1.18 0.21
C SER A 174 -16.18 1.04 0.25
N PRO A 175 -15.61 0.22 -0.64
CA PRO A 175 -14.16 0.08 -0.72
C PRO A 175 -13.44 1.30 -1.28
N GLU A 176 -14.14 2.11 -2.07
CA GLU A 176 -13.60 3.32 -2.70
C GLU A 176 -14.43 4.55 -2.28
N PRO A 177 -13.84 5.75 -2.21
CA PRO A 177 -12.41 6.01 -2.23
C PRO A 177 -11.69 5.26 -1.09
N ASN A 178 -10.43 4.93 -1.29
CA ASN A 178 -9.61 4.31 -0.25
C ASN A 178 -9.25 5.36 0.81
N ILE A 179 -10.16 5.56 1.76
CA ILE A 179 -10.04 6.58 2.80
C ILE A 179 -8.91 6.21 3.79
N THR A 180 -7.94 7.12 3.91
CA THR A 180 -6.72 6.94 4.70
C THR A 180 -6.57 8.06 5.72
N VAL A 181 -6.66 7.71 6.99
CA VAL A 181 -6.46 8.64 8.11
C VAL A 181 -4.96 8.76 8.39
N LEU A 182 -4.43 9.98 8.28
CA LEU A 182 -3.08 10.30 8.74
C LEU A 182 -3.14 10.47 10.27
N TRP A 183 -2.74 9.41 10.98
CA TRP A 183 -2.86 9.27 12.42
C TRP A 183 -1.70 9.93 13.15
N SER A 184 -2.01 10.70 14.17
CA SER A 184 -1.05 11.25 15.13
C SER A 184 -1.61 11.09 16.53
N GLU A 185 -0.72 10.87 17.49
CA GLU A 185 -1.07 10.88 18.91
C GLU A 185 -1.67 12.24 19.33
N GLN A 186 -1.37 13.31 18.59
CA GLN A 186 -1.85 14.67 18.85
C GLN A 186 -3.15 15.02 18.12
N LEU A 187 -3.76 14.09 17.38
CA LEU A 187 -5.07 14.31 16.77
C LEU A 187 -6.15 14.63 17.83
N PRO A 188 -7.16 15.46 17.50
CA PRO A 188 -8.28 15.69 18.39
C PRO A 188 -8.98 14.39 18.80
N ASP A 189 -9.20 14.19 20.10
CA ASP A 189 -9.83 12.97 20.65
C ASP A 189 -11.20 12.65 20.01
N GLY A 190 -12.00 13.68 19.73
CA GLY A 190 -13.27 13.53 19.03
C GLY A 190 -13.13 12.95 17.61
N PHE A 191 -12.07 13.32 16.88
CA PHE A 191 -11.79 12.76 15.56
C PHE A 191 -11.27 11.33 15.66
N LYS A 192 -10.32 11.06 16.58
CA LYS A 192 -9.82 9.70 16.85
C LYS A 192 -10.96 8.72 17.13
N LYS A 193 -11.86 9.08 18.05
CA LYS A 193 -13.03 8.27 18.42
C LYS A 193 -14.03 8.11 17.28
N PHE A 194 -14.20 9.13 16.45
CA PHE A 194 -15.07 9.04 15.28
C PHE A 194 -14.50 8.12 14.20
N CYS A 195 -13.21 8.19 13.91
CA CYS A 195 -12.54 7.23 13.02
C CYS A 195 -12.66 5.79 13.56
N ALA A 196 -12.38 5.57 14.85
CA ALA A 196 -12.54 4.28 15.49
C ALA A 196 -13.98 3.75 15.36
N LYS A 197 -14.99 4.60 15.59
CA LYS A 197 -16.41 4.28 15.37
C LYS A 197 -16.68 3.85 13.92
N VAL A 198 -16.18 4.61 12.94
CA VAL A 198 -16.36 4.27 11.51
C VAL A 198 -15.70 2.93 11.17
N SER A 199 -14.53 2.63 11.71
CA SER A 199 -13.89 1.31 11.54
C SER A 199 -14.71 0.19 12.17
N ILE A 200 -15.24 0.39 13.38
CA ILE A 200 -16.11 -0.58 14.07
C ILE A 200 -17.37 -0.85 13.24
N ASP A 201 -17.99 0.19 12.68
CA ASP A 201 -19.26 0.05 11.97
C ASP A 201 -19.09 -0.49 10.55
N THR A 202 -17.95 -0.23 9.89
CA THR A 202 -17.85 -0.36 8.42
C THR A 202 -16.62 -1.13 7.93
N SER A 203 -15.56 -1.27 8.74
CA SER A 203 -14.28 -1.87 8.33
C SER A 203 -13.72 -1.34 6.99
N SER A 204 -14.00 -0.06 6.66
CA SER A 204 -13.76 0.48 5.32
C SER A 204 -12.55 1.42 5.23
N ILE A 205 -12.01 1.90 6.35
CA ILE A 205 -10.91 2.89 6.37
C ILE A 205 -9.58 2.28 6.86
N GLN A 206 -8.48 2.92 6.49
CA GLN A 206 -7.13 2.58 6.97
C GLN A 206 -6.46 3.78 7.66
N TYR A 207 -5.35 3.50 8.33
CA TYR A 207 -4.62 4.46 9.15
C TYR A 207 -3.13 4.39 8.82
N GLU A 208 -2.47 5.54 8.76
CA GLU A 208 -1.03 5.62 8.53
C GLU A 208 -0.38 6.69 9.40
N ASN A 209 0.86 6.44 9.80
CA ASN A 209 1.55 7.19 10.84
C ASN A 209 2.04 8.57 10.36
N ASP A 210 1.31 9.63 10.71
CA ASP A 210 1.70 11.02 10.45
C ASP A 210 2.86 11.46 11.35
N ASP A 211 2.94 10.95 12.58
CA ASP A 211 4.04 11.28 13.49
C ASP A 211 5.39 10.71 13.00
N LEU A 212 5.37 9.67 12.16
CA LEU A 212 6.54 9.13 11.48
C LEU A 212 6.80 9.84 10.13
N MET A 213 5.79 9.94 9.27
CA MET A 213 6.00 10.37 7.87
C MET A 213 6.15 11.88 7.70
N ARG A 214 5.39 12.70 8.45
CA ARG A 214 5.51 14.17 8.35
C ARG A 214 6.90 14.66 8.75
N PRO A 215 7.50 14.20 9.87
CA PRO A 215 8.89 14.56 10.19
C PRO A 215 9.91 14.00 9.20
N ASP A 216 9.68 12.81 8.63
CA ASP A 216 10.59 12.22 7.64
C ASP A 216 10.66 13.04 6.35
N PHE A 217 9.54 13.61 5.91
CA PHE A 217 9.51 14.54 4.77
C PHE A 217 9.83 15.99 5.13
N ASP A 218 9.80 16.35 6.42
CA ASP A 218 9.70 17.73 6.90
C ASP A 218 8.60 18.50 6.13
N ASN A 219 7.44 17.86 6.00
CA ASN A 219 6.34 18.34 5.15
C ASN A 219 4.98 17.81 5.63
N ASP A 220 3.97 18.69 5.65
CA ASP A 220 2.60 18.39 6.06
C ASP A 220 1.60 18.35 4.90
N ASP A 221 2.08 18.39 3.64
CA ASP A 221 1.29 18.27 2.41
C ASP A 221 1.72 17.06 1.57
N TYR A 222 1.94 15.93 2.26
CA TYR A 222 2.08 14.63 1.63
C TYR A 222 0.75 13.88 1.58
N ALA A 223 0.60 13.00 0.61
CA ALA A 223 -0.50 12.06 0.45
C ALA A 223 0.02 10.63 0.27
N ILE A 224 -0.90 9.67 0.36
CA ILE A 224 -0.63 8.27 0.12
C ILE A 224 -1.06 7.89 -1.29
N ALA A 225 -0.12 7.38 -2.07
CA ALA A 225 -0.39 6.72 -3.34
C ALA A 225 -0.62 5.22 -3.14
N CYS A 226 -1.58 4.67 -3.89
CA CYS A 226 -1.96 3.26 -3.81
C CYS A 226 -2.40 2.87 -2.39
N CYS A 227 -1.55 2.13 -1.67
CA CYS A 227 -1.86 1.57 -0.36
C CYS A 227 -1.19 2.32 0.79
N VAL A 228 0.14 2.49 0.70
CA VAL A 228 1.01 2.87 1.84
C VAL A 228 2.22 3.70 1.39
N SER A 229 2.24 4.18 0.15
CA SER A 229 3.41 4.78 -0.47
C SER A 229 3.31 6.30 -0.40
N PRO A 230 3.98 6.98 0.55
CA PRO A 230 3.80 8.41 0.73
C PRO A 230 4.54 9.22 -0.34
N MET A 231 3.96 10.35 -0.73
CA MET A 231 4.53 11.32 -1.66
C MET A 231 4.14 12.74 -1.30
N VAL A 232 5.07 13.70 -1.45
CA VAL A 232 4.73 15.13 -1.35
C VAL A 232 3.97 15.52 -2.61
N ILE A 233 2.78 16.09 -2.42
CA ILE A 233 1.81 16.32 -3.50
C ILE A 233 2.39 17.27 -4.54
N GLY A 234 2.25 16.93 -5.82
CA GLY A 234 2.74 17.73 -6.94
C GLY A 234 4.26 17.78 -7.08
N LYS A 235 5.04 17.14 -6.18
CA LYS A 235 6.51 17.24 -6.15
C LYS A 235 7.21 15.89 -6.30
N HIS A 236 6.61 14.82 -5.80
CA HIS A 236 7.17 13.47 -5.85
C HIS A 236 6.33 12.58 -6.77
N MET A 237 6.84 11.41 -7.14
CA MET A 237 6.11 10.26 -7.70
C MET A 237 6.91 8.97 -7.52
N GLN A 238 6.26 7.81 -7.62
CA GLN A 238 6.90 6.50 -7.58
C GLN A 238 6.88 5.84 -8.96
N PHE A 239 8.00 5.25 -9.34
CA PHE A 239 8.05 4.19 -10.34
C PHE A 239 7.66 2.87 -9.69
N PHE A 240 6.42 2.45 -9.93
CA PHE A 240 5.80 1.27 -9.34
C PHE A 240 6.46 -0.03 -9.81
N GLY A 241 7.00 -0.82 -8.88
CA GLY A 241 7.66 -2.08 -9.18
C GLY A 241 6.89 -3.35 -8.86
N ALA A 242 5.65 -3.28 -8.36
CA ALA A 242 4.94 -4.43 -7.79
C ALA A 242 5.70 -5.06 -6.60
N ARG A 243 6.12 -6.33 -6.70
CA ARG A 243 6.89 -7.02 -5.64
C ARG A 243 7.68 -8.21 -6.18
N ALA A 244 8.70 -8.62 -5.43
CA ALA A 244 9.45 -9.85 -5.64
C ALA A 244 9.08 -10.94 -4.60
N ASN A 245 9.22 -12.21 -4.98
CA ASN A 245 8.91 -13.36 -4.11
C ASN A 245 10.14 -13.76 -3.26
N LEU A 246 10.18 -13.32 -2.00
CA LEU A 246 11.29 -13.59 -1.09
C LEU A 246 11.31 -15.05 -0.61
N ALA A 247 10.12 -15.63 -0.35
CA ALA A 247 10.00 -17.01 0.10
C ALA A 247 10.50 -18.03 -0.94
N LYS A 248 10.19 -17.83 -2.23
CA LYS A 248 10.72 -18.66 -3.31
C LYS A 248 12.23 -18.48 -3.48
N THR A 249 12.75 -17.28 -3.24
CA THR A 249 14.19 -17.03 -3.26
C THR A 249 14.92 -17.90 -2.23
N LEU A 250 14.34 -18.10 -1.04
CA LEU A 250 14.85 -19.06 -0.05
C LEU A 250 14.85 -20.51 -0.56
N LEU A 251 13.81 -20.93 -1.29
CA LEU A 251 13.80 -22.27 -1.90
C LEU A 251 14.86 -22.42 -3.00
N TYR A 252 15.14 -21.36 -3.77
CA TYR A 252 16.22 -21.37 -4.77
C TYR A 252 17.59 -21.56 -4.12
N VAL A 253 17.81 -21.02 -2.92
CA VAL A 253 19.04 -21.28 -2.16
C VAL A 253 19.19 -22.77 -1.86
N ILE A 254 18.14 -23.40 -1.33
CA ILE A 254 18.16 -24.82 -0.94
C ILE A 254 18.38 -25.71 -2.18
N ASN A 255 17.78 -25.34 -3.31
CA ASN A 255 17.74 -26.14 -4.54
C ASN A 255 18.76 -25.70 -5.61
N GLY A 256 19.78 -24.90 -5.27
CA GLY A 256 20.85 -24.52 -6.21
C GLY A 256 20.39 -23.66 -7.40
N GLY A 257 19.33 -22.87 -7.21
CA GLY A 257 18.69 -22.03 -8.22
C GLY A 257 17.68 -22.74 -9.12
N VAL A 258 17.41 -24.03 -8.89
CA VAL A 258 16.38 -24.79 -9.59
C VAL A 258 15.02 -24.53 -8.95
N ASP A 259 14.01 -24.26 -9.79
CA ASP A 259 12.63 -24.08 -9.32
C ASP A 259 12.02 -25.40 -8.87
N GLU A 260 11.47 -25.41 -7.66
CA GLU A 260 10.98 -26.61 -6.98
C GLU A 260 9.72 -27.21 -7.60
N LYS A 261 9.00 -26.44 -8.44
CA LYS A 261 7.78 -26.92 -9.11
C LYS A 261 8.03 -27.22 -10.58
N LEU A 262 8.73 -26.33 -11.27
CA LEU A 262 8.98 -26.43 -12.70
C LEU A 262 10.18 -27.31 -13.04
N LYS A 263 11.06 -27.59 -12.06
CA LYS A 263 12.31 -28.34 -12.24
C LYS A 263 13.23 -27.76 -13.33
N ILE A 264 13.23 -26.44 -13.48
CA ILE A 264 14.10 -25.72 -14.41
C ILE A 264 15.06 -24.80 -13.64
N GLN A 265 16.25 -24.58 -14.20
CA GLN A 265 17.19 -23.61 -13.65
C GLN A 265 16.66 -22.19 -13.89
N VAL A 266 16.31 -21.47 -12.81
CA VAL A 266 15.82 -20.08 -12.87
C VAL A 266 16.84 -19.12 -12.29
N GLY A 267 17.26 -19.38 -11.05
CA GLY A 267 18.34 -18.66 -10.40
C GLY A 267 19.72 -19.06 -10.96
N PRO A 268 20.79 -18.37 -10.55
CA PRO A 268 22.15 -18.78 -10.90
C PRO A 268 22.40 -20.20 -10.40
N LYS A 269 23.11 -21.00 -11.22
CA LYS A 269 23.47 -22.36 -10.85
C LYS A 269 24.49 -22.33 -9.72
N THR A 270 24.09 -22.81 -8.55
CA THR A 270 24.97 -23.03 -7.38
C THR A 270 24.88 -24.49 -6.95
N GLU A 271 25.72 -24.91 -6.03
CA GLU A 271 25.56 -26.23 -5.40
C GLU A 271 24.25 -26.24 -4.60
N ALA A 272 23.42 -27.27 -4.82
CA ALA A 272 22.24 -27.49 -3.99
C ALA A 272 22.68 -28.00 -2.62
N MET A 273 21.93 -27.65 -1.58
CA MET A 273 22.21 -28.15 -0.23
C MET A 273 21.89 -29.64 -0.19
N THR A 274 22.82 -30.48 0.23
CA THR A 274 22.65 -31.95 0.32
C THR A 274 22.63 -32.47 1.76
N ASP A 275 22.75 -31.58 2.74
CA ASP A 275 22.69 -31.91 4.16
C ASP A 275 21.34 -32.56 4.52
N GLU A 276 21.37 -33.56 5.43
CA GLU A 276 20.15 -34.23 5.92
C GLU A 276 19.26 -33.28 6.72
N VAL A 277 19.90 -32.38 7.49
CA VAL A 277 19.26 -31.32 8.27
C VAL A 277 19.78 -29.99 7.73
N LEU A 278 18.89 -29.04 7.48
CA LEU A 278 19.29 -27.71 7.05
C LEU A 278 20.07 -26.99 8.15
N ASP A 279 21.19 -26.39 7.77
CA ASP A 279 22.00 -25.54 8.63
C ASP A 279 21.64 -24.07 8.43
N PHE A 280 21.37 -23.36 9.53
CA PHE A 280 20.93 -21.96 9.48
C PHE A 280 21.96 -21.05 8.81
N ASP A 281 23.24 -21.15 9.17
CA ASP A 281 24.28 -20.24 8.67
C ASP A 281 24.49 -20.44 7.16
N LYS A 282 24.46 -21.68 6.68
CA LYS A 282 24.50 -21.99 5.23
C LYS A 282 23.29 -21.41 4.49
N VAL A 283 22.08 -21.59 5.02
CA VAL A 283 20.84 -21.07 4.40
C VAL A 283 20.84 -19.55 4.39
N TRP A 284 21.22 -18.92 5.49
CA TRP A 284 21.29 -17.46 5.61
C TRP A 284 22.31 -16.86 4.63
N ALA A 285 23.54 -17.39 4.59
CA ALA A 285 24.57 -16.93 3.67
C ALA A 285 24.17 -17.16 2.19
N GLY A 286 23.52 -18.29 1.89
CA GLY A 286 22.99 -18.56 0.57
C GLY A 286 21.90 -17.56 0.17
N LEU A 287 20.97 -17.24 1.09
CA LEU A 287 19.90 -16.28 0.87
C LEU A 287 20.42 -14.87 0.63
N ASP A 288 21.42 -14.42 1.38
CA ASP A 288 22.08 -13.14 1.12
C ASP A 288 22.61 -13.06 -0.33
N ASN A 289 23.30 -14.10 -0.81
CA ASN A 289 23.82 -14.16 -2.18
C ASN A 289 22.70 -14.20 -3.24
N PHE A 290 21.66 -15.01 -3.03
CA PHE A 290 20.52 -15.07 -3.97
C PHE A 290 19.72 -13.77 -3.99
N MET A 291 19.68 -13.02 -2.89
CA MET A 291 19.08 -11.68 -2.86
C MET A 291 19.87 -10.66 -3.71
N ASP A 292 21.19 -10.81 -3.89
CA ASP A 292 21.94 -9.96 -4.84
C ASP A 292 21.48 -10.19 -6.28
N TRP A 293 21.32 -11.46 -6.65
CA TRP A 293 20.77 -11.84 -7.95
C TRP A 293 19.34 -11.31 -8.12
N LEU A 294 18.48 -11.52 -7.12
CA LEU A 294 17.09 -11.06 -7.17
C LEU A 294 17.02 -9.54 -7.34
N ALA A 295 17.76 -8.77 -6.53
CA ALA A 295 17.81 -7.32 -6.60
C ALA A 295 18.25 -6.85 -7.99
N LYS A 296 19.32 -7.46 -8.55
CA LYS A 296 19.83 -7.14 -9.89
C LYS A 296 18.78 -7.39 -10.97
N GLN A 297 18.16 -8.57 -10.98
CA GLN A 297 17.14 -8.90 -11.97
C GLN A 297 15.92 -7.99 -11.85
N TYR A 298 15.51 -7.69 -10.61
CA TYR A 298 14.35 -6.87 -10.34
C TYR A 298 14.55 -5.42 -10.82
N VAL A 299 15.62 -4.75 -10.38
CA VAL A 299 15.92 -3.36 -10.83
C VAL A 299 16.15 -3.30 -12.34
N THR A 300 16.79 -4.32 -12.93
CA THR A 300 16.97 -4.37 -14.39
C THR A 300 15.61 -4.41 -15.12
N ALA A 301 14.66 -5.22 -14.64
CA ALA A 301 13.32 -5.27 -15.19
C ALA A 301 12.59 -3.93 -15.04
N LEU A 302 12.65 -3.30 -13.86
CA LEU A 302 12.01 -2.02 -13.61
C LEU A 302 12.59 -0.89 -14.47
N ASN A 303 13.91 -0.86 -14.68
CA ASN A 303 14.54 0.11 -15.58
C ASN A 303 13.97 0.01 -17.00
N ALA A 304 13.78 -1.20 -17.51
CA ALA A 304 13.20 -1.42 -18.84
C ALA A 304 11.71 -1.04 -18.88
N ILE A 305 10.95 -1.36 -17.83
CA ILE A 305 9.53 -1.03 -17.70
C ILE A 305 9.34 0.49 -17.73
N HIS A 306 10.02 1.23 -16.85
CA HIS A 306 9.76 2.67 -16.69
C HIS A 306 10.35 3.50 -17.82
N TYR A 307 11.46 3.08 -18.43
CA TYR A 307 11.91 3.65 -19.70
C TYR A 307 10.83 3.53 -20.79
N SER A 308 10.21 2.35 -20.88
CA SER A 308 9.16 2.10 -21.88
C SER A 308 7.87 2.86 -21.56
N HIS A 309 7.52 2.97 -20.28
CA HIS A 309 6.31 3.67 -19.84
C HIS A 309 6.41 5.17 -20.12
N ASP A 310 7.52 5.82 -19.74
CA ASP A 310 7.77 7.24 -20.06
C ASP A 310 7.71 7.50 -21.58
N LYS A 311 8.17 6.55 -22.39
CA LYS A 311 8.22 6.71 -23.84
C LYS A 311 6.87 6.52 -24.52
N TYR A 312 6.07 5.56 -24.07
CA TYR A 312 4.88 5.10 -24.80
C TYR A 312 3.56 5.41 -24.12
N SER A 313 3.58 5.77 -22.83
CA SER A 313 2.37 6.05 -22.03
C SER A 313 2.63 7.13 -20.97
N TYR A 314 3.35 8.19 -21.31
CA TYR A 314 3.60 9.30 -20.41
C TYR A 314 2.29 9.91 -19.87
N GLU A 315 2.19 10.08 -18.56
CA GLU A 315 0.99 10.46 -17.83
C GLU A 315 0.71 11.97 -17.87
N ALA A 316 0.67 12.55 -19.08
CA ALA A 316 0.69 14.01 -19.31
C ALA A 316 -0.35 14.78 -18.48
N ALA A 317 -1.58 14.27 -18.35
CA ALA A 317 -2.64 14.93 -17.58
C ALA A 317 -2.34 15.01 -16.07
N LEU A 318 -1.65 14.01 -15.52
CA LEU A 318 -1.25 13.97 -14.11
C LEU A 318 0.01 14.80 -13.88
N MET A 319 1.02 14.61 -14.74
CA MET A 319 2.29 15.33 -14.65
C MET A 319 2.13 16.84 -14.90
N ALA A 320 1.08 17.25 -15.61
CA ALA A 320 0.73 18.65 -15.78
C ALA A 320 0.32 19.36 -14.48
N LEU A 321 -0.04 18.59 -13.46
CA LEU A 321 -0.42 19.06 -12.12
C LEU A 321 0.72 18.92 -11.11
N HIS A 322 1.95 18.72 -11.59
CA HIS A 322 3.18 18.69 -10.78
C HIS A 322 4.09 19.89 -11.09
N ASP A 323 5.07 20.13 -10.23
CA ASP A 323 6.19 21.04 -10.49
C ASP A 323 7.02 20.58 -11.71
N ARG A 324 7.92 21.44 -12.19
CA ARG A 324 8.77 21.14 -13.36
C ARG A 324 9.60 19.87 -13.14
N ASP A 325 10.26 19.79 -11.99
CA ASP A 325 11.18 18.72 -11.64
C ASP A 325 10.55 17.86 -10.55
N VAL A 326 10.12 16.66 -10.91
CA VAL A 326 9.47 15.71 -9.98
C VAL A 326 10.49 14.71 -9.45
N LYS A 327 10.58 14.59 -8.12
CA LYS A 327 11.40 13.57 -7.46
C LYS A 327 10.80 12.19 -7.73
N ARG A 328 11.61 11.26 -8.20
CA ARG A 328 11.19 9.88 -8.50
C ARG A 328 11.85 8.90 -7.55
N THR A 329 11.08 7.92 -7.08
CA THR A 329 11.61 6.73 -6.39
C THR A 329 11.38 5.49 -7.25
N MET A 330 12.25 4.49 -7.11
CA MET A 330 12.07 3.16 -7.72
C MET A 330 11.55 2.21 -6.64
N ALA A 331 10.25 1.96 -6.64
CA ALA A 331 9.55 1.24 -5.58
C ALA A 331 9.62 -0.28 -5.77
N CYS A 332 10.49 -0.94 -5.00
CA CYS A 332 10.71 -2.39 -5.05
C CYS A 332 9.97 -3.10 -3.91
N GLY A 333 8.85 -3.78 -4.19
CA GLY A 333 8.14 -4.52 -3.16
C GLY A 333 8.78 -5.88 -2.82
N ILE A 334 8.55 -6.37 -1.60
CA ILE A 334 8.83 -7.77 -1.22
C ILE A 334 7.54 -8.48 -0.76
N ALA A 335 7.45 -9.77 -1.07
CA ALA A 335 6.34 -10.64 -0.68
C ALA A 335 6.83 -11.90 0.02
N GLY A 336 6.03 -12.39 0.97
CA GLY A 336 6.35 -13.60 1.75
C GLY A 336 7.41 -13.37 2.83
N LEU A 337 7.46 -12.16 3.41
CA LEU A 337 8.41 -11.82 4.47
C LEU A 337 8.26 -12.75 5.68
N SER A 338 7.05 -12.91 6.21
CA SER A 338 6.79 -13.79 7.36
C SER A 338 7.06 -15.27 7.04
N VAL A 339 6.80 -15.72 5.80
CA VAL A 339 7.16 -17.08 5.37
C VAL A 339 8.67 -17.27 5.38
N ALA A 340 9.45 -16.30 4.87
CA ALA A 340 10.91 -16.37 4.89
C ALA A 340 11.47 -16.31 6.32
N ALA A 341 10.99 -15.37 7.14
CA ALA A 341 11.41 -15.22 8.54
C ALA A 341 11.09 -16.48 9.37
N ASP A 342 9.86 -17.00 9.28
CA ASP A 342 9.47 -18.21 9.99
C ASP A 342 10.22 -19.44 9.49
N SER A 343 10.56 -19.49 8.19
CA SER A 343 11.36 -20.60 7.61
C SER A 343 12.77 -20.60 8.20
N LEU A 344 13.39 -19.42 8.30
CA LEU A 344 14.71 -19.25 8.91
C LEU A 344 14.66 -19.56 10.42
N SER A 345 13.59 -19.14 11.10
CA SER A 345 13.35 -19.47 12.51
C SER A 345 13.20 -20.97 12.74
N ALA A 346 12.43 -21.67 11.90
CA ALA A 346 12.28 -23.12 11.96
C ALA A 346 13.61 -23.86 11.76
N ILE A 347 14.44 -23.39 10.82
CA ILE A 347 15.78 -23.95 10.58
C ILE A 347 16.71 -23.69 11.77
N LYS A 348 16.62 -22.52 12.41
CA LYS A 348 17.52 -22.14 13.52
C LYS A 348 17.17 -22.80 14.86
N TYR A 349 15.88 -22.89 15.17
CA TYR A 349 15.40 -23.30 16.49
C TYR A 349 14.72 -24.67 16.52
N GLY A 350 14.32 -25.18 15.36
CA GLY A 350 13.80 -26.53 15.18
C GLY A 350 14.82 -27.45 14.51
N THR A 351 14.32 -28.53 13.91
CA THR A 351 15.08 -29.43 13.03
C THR A 351 14.29 -29.61 11.74
N VAL A 352 14.84 -29.11 10.64
CA VAL A 352 14.21 -29.15 9.32
C VAL A 352 14.98 -30.09 8.40
N LYS A 353 14.34 -31.18 7.97
CA LYS A 353 14.90 -32.17 7.04
C LYS A 353 14.24 -32.04 5.66
N PRO A 354 15.00 -31.68 4.61
CA PRO A 354 14.45 -31.62 3.26
C PRO A 354 14.02 -32.99 2.75
N ILE A 355 12.79 -33.10 2.25
CA ILE A 355 12.29 -34.25 1.51
C ILE A 355 12.54 -34.01 0.03
N ARG A 356 13.35 -34.87 -0.57
CA ARG A 356 13.85 -34.70 -1.94
C ARG A 356 13.22 -35.69 -2.89
N ASP A 357 13.04 -35.27 -4.13
CA ASP A 357 12.65 -36.15 -5.22
C ASP A 357 13.85 -36.92 -5.80
N GLU A 358 13.61 -37.66 -6.89
CA GLU A 358 14.62 -38.45 -7.62
C GLU A 358 15.74 -37.60 -8.24
N ASP A 359 15.50 -36.29 -8.45
CA ASP A 359 16.48 -35.34 -8.99
C ASP A 359 17.27 -34.63 -7.88
N GLY A 360 16.99 -34.95 -6.60
CA GLY A 360 17.61 -34.32 -5.44
C GLY A 360 17.04 -32.96 -5.06
N ILE A 361 15.93 -32.54 -5.70
CA ILE A 361 15.26 -31.26 -5.46
C ILE A 361 14.43 -31.38 -4.18
N ALA A 362 14.61 -30.47 -3.23
CA ALA A 362 13.76 -30.39 -2.04
C ALA A 362 12.37 -29.90 -2.43
N ILE A 363 11.36 -30.77 -2.24
CA ILE A 363 9.95 -30.53 -2.62
C ILE A 363 9.01 -30.48 -1.41
N ASP A 364 9.45 -30.98 -0.25
CA ASP A 364 8.74 -30.88 1.04
C ASP A 364 9.79 -30.87 2.19
N PHE A 365 9.34 -30.68 3.43
CA PHE A 365 10.19 -30.61 4.61
C PHE A 365 9.55 -31.36 5.78
N ASP A 366 10.32 -32.22 6.44
CA ASP A 366 9.96 -32.80 7.73
C ASP A 366 10.51 -31.89 8.85
N ILE A 367 9.63 -31.40 9.71
CA ILE A 367 9.93 -30.37 10.71
C ILE A 367 9.61 -30.95 12.09
N SER A 368 10.60 -30.94 12.96
CA SER A 368 10.45 -31.37 14.36
C SER A 368 11.00 -30.32 15.33
N GLY A 369 10.40 -30.25 16.52
CA GLY A 369 10.65 -29.16 17.48
C GLY A 369 9.74 -27.96 17.25
N ASP A 370 9.49 -27.20 18.33
CA ASP A 370 8.76 -25.94 18.24
C ASP A 370 9.73 -24.80 17.88
N TYR A 371 9.23 -23.76 17.20
CA TYR A 371 10.03 -22.62 16.78
C TYR A 371 9.25 -21.31 16.87
N PRO A 372 9.92 -20.16 17.15
CA PRO A 372 9.26 -18.85 17.21
C PRO A 372 8.70 -18.42 15.85
N LYS A 373 7.47 -17.89 15.84
CA LYS A 373 6.82 -17.37 14.63
C LYS A 373 6.63 -15.86 14.74
N PHE A 374 6.84 -15.14 13.64
CA PHE A 374 6.66 -13.70 13.53
C PHE A 374 5.23 -13.31 13.94
N GLY A 375 5.06 -12.17 14.64
CA GLY A 375 3.76 -11.71 15.11
C GLY A 375 3.46 -11.98 16.58
N ASN A 376 4.43 -12.48 17.35
CA ASN A 376 4.25 -12.86 18.76
C ASN A 376 5.17 -12.11 19.73
N ASN A 377 5.71 -10.98 19.28
CA ASN A 377 6.69 -10.14 19.97
C ASN A 377 7.87 -10.98 20.51
N ASP A 378 8.48 -11.77 19.63
CA ASP A 378 9.62 -12.62 19.95
C ASP A 378 10.81 -12.19 19.09
N ALA A 379 11.76 -11.50 19.73
CA ALA A 379 12.94 -10.94 19.06
C ALA A 379 13.70 -11.98 18.21
N ARG A 380 13.66 -13.27 18.59
CA ARG A 380 14.36 -14.34 17.88
C ARG A 380 13.95 -14.47 16.41
N VAL A 381 12.73 -14.10 16.04
CA VAL A 381 12.19 -14.14 14.67
C VAL A 381 11.82 -12.75 14.15
N ASP A 382 11.39 -11.83 15.02
CA ASP A 382 11.14 -10.44 14.64
C ASP A 382 12.42 -9.78 14.12
N ASP A 383 13.57 -10.01 14.76
CA ASP A 383 14.85 -9.44 14.35
C ASP A 383 15.27 -10.01 12.98
N MET A 384 14.98 -11.29 12.71
CA MET A 384 15.23 -11.89 11.38
C MET A 384 14.39 -11.21 10.29
N ALA A 385 13.12 -10.93 10.57
CA ALA A 385 12.25 -10.22 9.63
C ALA A 385 12.79 -8.80 9.34
N CYS A 386 13.21 -8.07 10.38
CA CYS A 386 13.81 -6.73 10.25
C CYS A 386 15.13 -6.77 9.45
N GLU A 387 15.95 -7.78 9.70
CA GLU A 387 17.23 -7.96 9.01
C GLU A 387 17.04 -8.29 7.52
N LEU A 388 16.07 -9.15 7.16
CA LEU A 388 15.73 -9.43 5.76
C LEU A 388 15.31 -8.17 4.98
N VAL A 389 14.49 -7.32 5.60
CA VAL A 389 14.05 -6.03 5.03
C VAL A 389 15.27 -5.14 4.77
N SER A 390 16.15 -5.01 5.76
CA SER A 390 17.34 -4.16 5.69
C SER A 390 18.36 -4.68 4.67
N ILE A 391 18.57 -6.00 4.61
CA ILE A 391 19.49 -6.63 3.65
C ILE A 391 19.03 -6.38 2.21
N PHE A 392 17.76 -6.64 1.88
CA PHE A 392 17.28 -6.46 0.52
C PHE A 392 17.31 -4.97 0.11
N MET A 393 16.91 -4.06 1.00
CA MET A 393 17.02 -2.62 0.77
C MET A 393 18.49 -2.19 0.50
N ASN A 394 19.43 -2.71 1.26
CA ASN A 394 20.86 -2.41 1.10
C ASN A 394 21.45 -2.95 -0.22
N LYS A 395 20.85 -3.98 -0.80
CA LYS A 395 21.22 -4.50 -2.12
C LYS A 395 20.66 -3.62 -3.24
N ILE A 396 19.37 -3.27 -3.19
CA ILE A 396 18.73 -2.45 -4.23
C ILE A 396 19.31 -1.03 -4.31
N ARG A 397 19.67 -0.40 -3.18
CA ARG A 397 20.23 0.98 -3.17
C ARG A 397 21.59 1.12 -3.88
N LYS A 398 22.29 0.01 -4.13
CA LYS A 398 23.58 -0.02 -4.83
C LYS A 398 23.43 -0.08 -6.35
N LEU A 399 22.22 -0.34 -6.84
CA LEU A 399 21.95 -0.56 -8.26
C LEU A 399 21.57 0.75 -8.96
N LYS A 400 22.02 0.92 -10.21
CA LYS A 400 21.66 2.06 -11.03
C LYS A 400 20.21 1.94 -11.50
N THR A 401 19.46 3.03 -11.38
CA THR A 401 18.06 3.11 -11.75
C THR A 401 17.84 4.06 -12.93
N TYR A 402 16.80 3.81 -13.71
CA TYR A 402 16.36 4.69 -14.78
C TYR A 402 15.97 6.07 -14.20
N ARG A 403 16.42 7.14 -14.88
CA ARG A 403 16.25 8.54 -14.43
C ARG A 403 16.74 8.82 -13.01
N ASP A 404 17.74 8.05 -12.56
CA ASP A 404 18.32 8.15 -11.22
C ASP A 404 17.26 8.12 -10.10
N ALA A 405 16.15 7.41 -10.34
CA ALA A 405 15.07 7.27 -9.38
C ALA A 405 15.59 6.62 -8.08
N VAL A 406 15.35 7.26 -6.94
CA VAL A 406 15.88 6.82 -5.64
C VAL A 406 15.28 5.46 -5.27
N PRO A 407 16.06 4.38 -5.10
CA PRO A 407 15.50 3.08 -4.73
C PRO A 407 14.79 3.15 -3.39
N THR A 408 13.58 2.61 -3.33
CA THR A 408 12.79 2.42 -2.11
C THR A 408 12.25 1.00 -2.07
N GLN A 409 11.80 0.56 -0.90
CA GLN A 409 11.22 -0.77 -0.70
C GLN A 409 9.87 -0.68 -0.02
N SER A 410 8.95 -1.58 -0.36
CA SER A 410 7.71 -1.79 0.38
C SER A 410 7.53 -3.24 0.80
N ILE A 411 6.87 -3.45 1.94
CA ILE A 411 6.42 -4.77 2.40
C ILE A 411 4.92 -4.85 2.12
N LEU A 412 4.59 -5.07 0.84
CA LEU A 412 3.24 -4.97 0.30
C LEU A 412 3.02 -6.06 -0.75
N THR A 413 1.90 -6.77 -0.70
CA THR A 413 1.60 -7.87 -1.64
C THR A 413 0.38 -7.65 -2.54
N ILE A 414 -0.59 -6.82 -2.15
CA ILE A 414 -1.97 -6.90 -2.70
C ILE A 414 -2.42 -8.38 -2.67
N THR A 415 -2.80 -8.97 -3.80
CA THR A 415 -3.25 -10.37 -3.94
C THR A 415 -2.12 -11.25 -4.48
N SER A 416 -0.92 -10.70 -4.67
CA SER A 416 0.26 -11.50 -5.02
C SER A 416 0.64 -12.48 -3.90
N ASN A 417 0.13 -12.33 -2.67
CA ASN A 417 0.25 -13.35 -1.63
C ASN A 417 -0.40 -14.68 -2.06
N VAL A 418 -1.53 -14.63 -2.76
CA VAL A 418 -2.21 -15.80 -3.33
C VAL A 418 -1.47 -16.29 -4.57
N VAL A 419 -1.17 -15.41 -5.53
CA VAL A 419 -0.52 -15.80 -6.80
C VAL A 419 0.87 -16.40 -6.58
N TYR A 420 1.70 -15.77 -5.74
CA TYR A 420 2.99 -16.34 -5.38
C TYR A 420 2.87 -17.58 -4.51
N GLY A 421 1.90 -17.63 -3.60
CA GLY A 421 1.57 -18.82 -2.83
C GLY A 421 1.32 -20.04 -3.72
N LYS A 422 0.43 -19.90 -4.72
CA LYS A 422 0.14 -20.91 -5.76
C LYS A 422 1.40 -21.39 -6.50
N LYS A 423 2.28 -20.45 -6.82
CA LYS A 423 3.52 -20.70 -7.58
C LYS A 423 4.70 -21.12 -6.71
N THR A 424 4.52 -21.26 -5.40
CA THR A 424 5.57 -21.66 -4.45
C THR A 424 5.24 -23.01 -3.82
N GLY A 425 6.22 -23.90 -3.76
CA GLY A 425 6.19 -25.21 -3.12
C GLY A 425 6.09 -25.11 -1.60
N THR A 426 6.19 -26.25 -0.93
CA THR A 426 6.22 -26.27 0.54
C THR A 426 7.49 -25.55 1.01
N THR A 427 7.39 -24.80 2.11
CA THR A 427 8.51 -24.02 2.67
C THR A 427 8.94 -24.55 4.05
N PRO A 428 10.18 -24.26 4.50
CA PRO A 428 10.72 -24.76 5.77
C PRO A 428 9.94 -24.38 7.04
N ASP A 429 9.08 -23.38 6.97
CA ASP A 429 8.13 -23.02 8.03
C ASP A 429 6.91 -23.96 8.11
N GLY A 430 6.83 -24.98 7.25
CA GLY A 430 5.73 -25.95 7.19
C GLY A 430 4.52 -25.48 6.39
N ARG A 431 4.57 -24.28 5.80
CA ARG A 431 3.52 -23.80 4.90
C ARG A 431 3.51 -24.66 3.64
N LYS A 432 2.37 -25.27 3.33
CA LYS A 432 2.23 -26.23 2.24
C LYS A 432 2.22 -25.59 0.85
N ALA A 433 2.71 -26.36 -0.13
CA ALA A 433 2.73 -25.97 -1.53
C ALA A 433 1.37 -25.43 -1.99
N GLY A 434 1.38 -24.29 -2.68
CA GLY A 434 0.17 -23.67 -3.23
C GLY A 434 -0.67 -22.86 -2.25
N ALA A 435 -0.47 -22.97 -0.92
CA ALA A 435 -1.19 -22.13 0.04
C ALA A 435 -0.86 -20.64 -0.19
N PRO A 436 -1.71 -19.68 0.20
CA PRO A 436 -1.34 -18.27 0.17
C PRO A 436 -0.19 -17.92 1.12
N PHE A 437 0.53 -16.84 0.82
CA PHE A 437 1.31 -16.12 1.83
C PHE A 437 0.41 -15.19 2.66
N ALA A 438 0.97 -14.59 3.71
CA ALA A 438 0.33 -13.50 4.41
C ALA A 438 0.23 -12.24 3.52
N PRO A 439 -0.82 -11.41 3.67
CA PRO A 439 -0.91 -10.13 2.97
C PRO A 439 0.12 -9.12 3.53
N GLY A 440 0.85 -8.43 2.66
CA GLY A 440 1.83 -7.41 3.06
C GLY A 440 2.88 -7.95 4.05
N ALA A 441 2.99 -7.27 5.19
CA ALA A 441 3.88 -7.57 6.30
C ALA A 441 3.22 -8.40 7.41
N ASN A 442 2.03 -8.96 7.17
CA ASN A 442 1.32 -9.75 8.18
C ASN A 442 2.12 -10.99 8.64
N PRO A 443 1.93 -11.40 9.90
CA PRO A 443 2.15 -12.78 10.32
C PRO A 443 1.42 -13.77 9.41
N MET A 444 2.00 -14.96 9.22
CA MET A 444 1.30 -16.04 8.50
C MET A 444 0.01 -16.44 9.21
N HIS A 445 -1.00 -16.84 8.43
CA HIS A 445 -2.35 -17.08 8.92
C HIS A 445 -2.39 -17.99 10.15
N GLY A 446 -2.95 -17.47 11.25
CA GLY A 446 -3.11 -18.18 12.52
C GLY A 446 -1.82 -18.33 13.34
N ARG A 447 -0.71 -17.67 12.97
CA ARG A 447 0.56 -17.79 13.71
C ARG A 447 0.76 -16.73 14.79
N ASP A 448 0.04 -15.61 14.72
CA ASP A 448 -0.01 -14.57 15.74
C ASP A 448 -1.05 -14.93 16.81
N GLU A 449 -0.60 -15.54 17.90
CA GLU A 449 -1.45 -16.19 18.91
C GLU A 449 -1.46 -15.45 20.26
N LYS A 450 -0.69 -14.36 20.40
CA LYS A 450 -0.49 -13.64 21.68
C LYS A 450 -1.25 -12.31 21.81
N GLY A 451 -2.32 -12.11 21.03
CA GLY A 451 -3.18 -10.93 21.10
C GLY A 451 -2.69 -9.75 20.26
N ALA A 452 -3.51 -8.70 20.21
CA ALA A 452 -3.33 -7.53 19.35
C ALA A 452 -2.02 -6.78 19.61
N VAL A 453 -1.69 -6.51 20.88
CA VAL A 453 -0.48 -5.76 21.26
C VAL A 453 0.76 -6.51 20.80
N ALA A 454 0.80 -7.84 20.90
CA ALA A 454 1.97 -8.62 20.50
C ALA A 454 2.20 -8.59 18.97
N SER A 455 1.13 -8.73 18.17
CA SER A 455 1.22 -8.69 16.71
C SER A 455 1.51 -7.28 16.19
N LEU A 456 0.82 -6.26 16.73
CA LEU A 456 1.10 -4.84 16.47
C LEU A 456 2.56 -4.49 16.80
N THR A 457 3.09 -4.96 17.93
CA THR A 457 4.48 -4.73 18.32
C THR A 457 5.46 -5.39 17.35
N SER A 458 5.19 -6.62 16.92
CA SER A 458 6.09 -7.35 16.00
C SER A 458 6.19 -6.63 14.65
N VAL A 459 5.04 -6.19 14.12
CA VAL A 459 4.99 -5.43 12.87
C VAL A 459 5.59 -4.04 13.02
N GLY A 460 5.34 -3.36 14.15
CA GLY A 460 5.88 -2.04 14.45
C GLY A 460 7.42 -1.99 14.61
N LYS A 461 8.09 -3.15 14.71
CA LYS A 461 9.56 -3.23 14.67
C LYS A 461 10.14 -3.16 13.25
N LEU A 462 9.34 -3.44 12.22
CA LEU A 462 9.85 -3.47 10.84
C LEU A 462 10.31 -2.06 10.43
N PRO A 463 11.54 -1.91 9.90
CA PRO A 463 12.16 -0.59 9.75
C PRO A 463 11.57 0.16 8.54
N PHE A 464 10.77 1.20 8.79
CA PHE A 464 10.31 2.10 7.73
C PHE A 464 11.49 2.86 7.10
N ALA A 465 12.56 3.10 7.87
CA ALA A 465 13.83 3.61 7.36
C ALA A 465 14.34 2.86 6.11
N ASP A 466 14.15 1.54 6.06
CA ASP A 466 14.54 0.67 4.94
C ASP A 466 13.34 0.16 4.12
N ALA A 467 12.15 0.70 4.35
CA ALA A 467 10.91 0.36 3.63
C ALA A 467 10.06 1.62 3.35
N LYS A 468 10.70 2.67 2.82
CA LYS A 468 10.10 3.98 2.55
C LYS A 468 8.93 4.01 1.56
N ASP A 469 8.68 2.92 0.85
CA ASP A 469 7.49 2.76 0.00
C ASP A 469 6.30 2.15 0.75
N GLY A 470 6.47 1.82 2.03
CA GLY A 470 5.42 1.50 3.00
C GLY A 470 5.42 0.06 3.53
N ILE A 471 4.80 -0.15 4.68
CA ILE A 471 4.73 -1.44 5.39
C ILE A 471 3.25 -1.76 5.68
N SER A 472 2.66 -2.64 4.87
CA SER A 472 1.23 -2.93 4.97
C SER A 472 0.92 -3.99 6.01
N TYR A 473 -0.05 -3.73 6.88
CA TYR A 473 -0.53 -4.66 7.90
C TYR A 473 -2.05 -4.66 7.94
N THR A 474 -2.64 -5.84 7.79
CA THR A 474 -4.08 -6.08 7.84
C THR A 474 -4.47 -6.71 9.16
N PHE A 475 -5.00 -5.90 10.07
CA PHE A 475 -5.44 -6.30 11.39
C PHE A 475 -6.95 -6.53 11.42
N SER A 476 -7.34 -7.74 11.82
CA SER A 476 -8.74 -8.11 12.06
C SER A 476 -8.91 -8.45 13.52
N ILE A 477 -9.91 -7.86 14.16
CA ILE A 477 -10.25 -8.08 15.57
C ILE A 477 -11.74 -8.34 15.73
N VAL A 478 -12.10 -9.27 16.61
CA VAL A 478 -13.51 -9.51 16.92
C VAL A 478 -14.06 -8.38 17.80
N PRO A 479 -15.31 -7.92 17.63
CA PRO A 479 -15.84 -6.77 18.36
C PRO A 479 -15.71 -6.89 19.89
N ASN A 480 -15.97 -8.07 20.43
CA ASN A 480 -15.92 -8.32 21.88
C ASN A 480 -14.49 -8.26 22.47
N ALA A 481 -13.45 -8.44 21.64
CA ALA A 481 -12.07 -8.29 22.09
C ALA A 481 -11.70 -6.82 22.31
N LEU A 482 -12.31 -5.90 21.57
CA LEU A 482 -12.13 -4.45 21.77
C LEU A 482 -12.87 -3.94 23.01
N GLY A 483 -13.88 -4.64 23.51
CA GLY A 483 -14.64 -4.23 24.69
C GLY A 483 -16.10 -4.65 24.62
N LYS A 484 -16.79 -4.55 25.77
CA LYS A 484 -18.20 -4.93 25.90
C LYS A 484 -19.18 -3.82 25.50
N GLU A 485 -18.77 -2.56 25.69
CA GLU A 485 -19.57 -1.37 25.43
C GLU A 485 -18.98 -0.57 24.27
N GLU A 486 -19.81 0.08 23.46
CA GLU A 486 -19.37 0.82 22.26
C GLU A 486 -18.29 1.87 22.57
N ASP A 487 -18.45 2.65 23.64
CA ASP A 487 -17.47 3.69 23.99
C ASP A 487 -16.13 3.10 24.43
N SER A 488 -16.16 1.91 25.06
CA SER A 488 -14.94 1.17 25.39
C SER A 488 -14.27 0.63 24.13
N GLN A 489 -15.03 0.11 23.17
CA GLN A 489 -14.48 -0.35 21.89
C GLN A 489 -13.80 0.79 21.12
N ARG A 490 -14.45 1.96 21.03
CA ARG A 490 -13.89 3.16 20.38
C ARG A 490 -12.59 3.60 21.06
N SER A 491 -12.60 3.68 22.39
CA SER A 491 -11.45 4.13 23.18
C SER A 491 -10.28 3.14 23.09
N ASN A 492 -10.55 1.84 23.18
CA ASN A 492 -9.54 0.80 23.09
C ASN A 492 -8.94 0.71 21.68
N LEU A 493 -9.75 0.83 20.62
CA LEU A 493 -9.24 0.84 19.25
C LEU A 493 -8.35 2.08 18.99
N ALA A 494 -8.77 3.26 19.44
CA ALA A 494 -7.95 4.47 19.37
C ALA A 494 -6.64 4.31 20.18
N GLY A 495 -6.71 3.72 21.38
CA GLY A 495 -5.53 3.47 22.22
C GLY A 495 -4.56 2.43 21.63
N LEU A 496 -5.05 1.38 20.98
CA LEU A 496 -4.21 0.44 20.23
C LEU A 496 -3.47 1.14 19.10
N MET A 497 -4.15 2.04 18.37
CA MET A 497 -3.53 2.82 17.30
C MET A 497 -2.52 3.83 17.83
N ASP A 498 -2.81 4.52 18.94
CA ASP A 498 -1.84 5.39 19.60
C ASP A 498 -0.58 4.60 20.02
N GLY A 499 -0.74 3.42 20.62
CA GLY A 499 0.39 2.57 20.97
C GLY A 499 1.17 2.02 19.76
N TYR A 500 0.47 1.62 18.69
CA TYR A 500 1.10 1.10 17.47
C TYR A 500 1.84 2.18 16.68
N PHE A 501 1.26 3.38 16.59
CA PHE A 501 1.83 4.52 15.87
C PHE A 501 2.74 5.39 16.71
N HIS A 502 2.93 5.06 18.00
CA HIS A 502 3.80 5.81 18.89
C HIS A 502 5.19 6.00 18.28
N HIS A 503 5.58 7.27 18.15
CA HIS A 503 6.82 7.67 17.50
C HIS A 503 7.64 8.54 18.45
N GLU A 504 8.84 8.07 18.79
CA GLU A 504 9.81 8.84 19.56
C GLU A 504 11.25 8.50 19.16
N THR A 505 12.23 9.23 19.70
CA THR A 505 13.63 8.92 19.41
C THR A 505 13.98 7.50 19.88
N GLY A 506 14.29 6.62 18.93
CA GLY A 506 14.59 5.20 19.19
C GLY A 506 13.40 4.25 19.01
N ILE A 507 12.20 4.76 18.73
CA ILE A 507 11.01 3.98 18.40
C ILE A 507 10.40 4.56 17.12
N GLU A 508 10.58 3.89 15.98
CA GLU A 508 9.97 4.34 14.72
C GLU A 508 8.43 4.29 14.77
N GLY A 509 7.89 3.24 15.39
CA GLY A 509 6.45 2.94 15.38
C GLY A 509 6.03 2.22 14.10
N GLY A 510 4.82 1.67 14.09
CA GLY A 510 4.20 1.12 12.89
C GLY A 510 3.94 2.19 11.83
N GLN A 511 3.93 1.82 10.55
CA GLN A 511 3.68 2.78 9.45
C GLN A 511 2.22 2.80 9.01
N HIS A 512 1.60 1.64 8.83
CA HIS A 512 0.22 1.53 8.35
C HIS A 512 -0.56 0.46 9.11
N LEU A 513 -1.87 0.66 9.25
CA LEU A 513 -2.83 -0.29 9.81
C LEU A 513 -4.15 -0.29 9.04
N ASN A 514 -4.49 -1.42 8.43
CA ASN A 514 -5.87 -1.73 8.06
C ASN A 514 -6.61 -2.29 9.27
N VAL A 515 -7.85 -1.84 9.49
CA VAL A 515 -8.65 -2.29 10.62
C VAL A 515 -9.96 -2.91 10.13
N ASN A 516 -10.12 -4.21 10.38
CA ASN A 516 -11.39 -4.92 10.31
C ASN A 516 -11.90 -5.19 11.72
N VAL A 517 -13.15 -4.82 11.99
CA VAL A 517 -13.85 -5.14 13.25
C VAL A 517 -15.05 -6.00 12.91
N LEU A 518 -14.84 -7.31 12.81
CA LEU A 518 -15.88 -8.23 12.37
C LEU A 518 -15.62 -9.66 12.85
N ASN A 519 -16.68 -10.46 12.90
CA ASN A 519 -16.60 -11.88 13.25
C ASN A 519 -16.42 -12.73 12.00
N ARG A 520 -15.65 -13.82 12.11
CA ARG A 520 -15.43 -14.79 11.02
C ARG A 520 -16.76 -15.31 10.47
N GLU A 521 -17.72 -15.58 11.36
CA GLU A 521 -19.05 -16.09 11.06
C GLU A 521 -19.83 -15.16 10.13
N THR A 522 -19.60 -13.84 10.22
CA THR A 522 -20.22 -12.86 9.31
C THR A 522 -19.75 -13.09 7.87
N LEU A 523 -18.46 -13.37 7.66
CA LEU A 523 -17.92 -13.66 6.34
C LEU A 523 -18.42 -15.01 5.83
N GLU A 524 -18.47 -16.02 6.70
CA GLU A 524 -18.99 -17.35 6.33
C GLU A 524 -20.47 -17.33 5.95
N ASP A 525 -21.30 -16.51 6.62
CA ASP A 525 -22.68 -16.27 6.23
C ASP A 525 -22.75 -15.50 4.90
N ALA A 526 -21.88 -14.52 4.69
CA ALA A 526 -21.81 -13.76 3.44
C ALA A 526 -21.40 -14.61 2.23
N VAL A 527 -20.58 -15.65 2.41
CA VAL A 527 -20.30 -16.64 1.34
C VAL A 527 -21.57 -17.40 0.94
N LYS A 528 -22.42 -17.75 1.92
CA LYS A 528 -23.65 -18.54 1.69
C LYS A 528 -24.81 -17.69 1.19
N HIS A 529 -24.86 -16.44 1.63
CA HIS A 529 -25.97 -15.50 1.43
C HIS A 529 -25.47 -14.13 0.97
N PRO A 530 -24.76 -14.04 -0.17
CA PRO A 530 -24.16 -12.78 -0.63
C PRO A 530 -25.20 -11.65 -0.81
N GLU A 531 -26.45 -11.98 -1.14
CA GLU A 531 -27.56 -11.04 -1.28
C GLU A 531 -27.91 -10.27 0.00
N LYS A 532 -27.58 -10.82 1.19
CA LYS A 532 -27.78 -10.13 2.47
C LYS A 532 -26.72 -9.06 2.74
N TYR A 533 -25.59 -9.12 2.03
CA TYR A 533 -24.40 -8.32 2.29
C TYR A 533 -23.94 -7.53 1.05
N PRO A 534 -24.82 -6.81 0.33
CA PRO A 534 -24.48 -6.20 -0.95
C PRO A 534 -23.36 -5.15 -0.87
N GLN A 535 -23.15 -4.57 0.32
CA GLN A 535 -22.15 -3.54 0.58
C GLN A 535 -21.11 -3.94 1.63
N LEU A 536 -21.10 -5.21 2.09
CA LEU A 536 -20.10 -5.66 3.07
C LEU A 536 -18.71 -5.41 2.53
N THR A 537 -17.99 -4.53 3.20
CA THR A 537 -16.67 -4.04 2.82
C THR A 537 -15.66 -4.50 3.87
N ILE A 538 -14.50 -4.96 3.40
CA ILE A 538 -13.42 -5.43 4.26
C ILE A 538 -12.08 -4.89 3.76
N ARG A 539 -11.13 -4.67 4.67
CA ARG A 539 -9.73 -4.39 4.35
C ARG A 539 -8.98 -5.68 4.08
N VAL A 540 -8.17 -5.74 3.01
CA VAL A 540 -7.50 -6.98 2.60
C VAL A 540 -5.98 -6.91 2.46
N SER A 541 -5.39 -5.80 2.00
CA SER A 541 -3.92 -5.77 1.73
C SER A 541 -3.35 -4.36 1.51
N GLY A 542 -3.92 -3.35 2.16
CA GLY A 542 -3.64 -1.93 1.93
C GLY A 542 -4.77 -1.18 1.19
N TYR A 543 -5.89 -1.88 0.98
CA TYR A 543 -7.10 -1.34 0.36
C TYR A 543 -8.30 -2.18 0.82
N ALA A 544 -9.50 -1.68 0.52
CA ALA A 544 -10.75 -2.35 0.80
C ALA A 544 -11.35 -2.98 -0.45
N VAL A 545 -12.20 -3.99 -0.26
CA VAL A 545 -13.01 -4.60 -1.32
C VAL A 545 -14.42 -4.85 -0.80
N ARG A 546 -15.40 -4.91 -1.71
CA ARG A 546 -16.67 -5.57 -1.37
C ARG A 546 -16.40 -7.06 -1.27
N PHE A 547 -16.80 -7.72 -0.18
CA PHE A 547 -16.51 -9.15 0.01
C PHE A 547 -17.08 -10.02 -1.13
N ASN A 548 -18.25 -9.65 -1.67
CA ASN A 548 -18.89 -10.32 -2.81
C ASN A 548 -18.18 -10.11 -4.15
N SER A 549 -17.23 -9.16 -4.24
CA SER A 549 -16.43 -8.96 -5.46
C SER A 549 -15.24 -9.92 -5.57
N LEU A 550 -14.93 -10.62 -4.49
CA LEU A 550 -13.86 -11.61 -4.45
C LEU A 550 -14.33 -12.95 -5.03
N THR A 551 -13.41 -13.68 -5.65
CA THR A 551 -13.63 -15.09 -6.02
C THR A 551 -13.67 -15.98 -4.77
N ALA A 552 -14.24 -17.19 -4.89
CA ALA A 552 -14.33 -18.12 -3.76
C ALA A 552 -12.95 -18.45 -3.13
N GLU A 553 -11.90 -18.50 -3.93
CA GLU A 553 -10.54 -18.74 -3.44
C GLU A 553 -10.00 -17.54 -2.66
N GLN A 554 -10.22 -16.32 -3.16
CA GLN A 554 -9.82 -15.09 -2.47
C GLN A 554 -10.62 -14.92 -1.16
N GLN A 555 -11.91 -15.28 -1.16
CA GLN A 555 -12.73 -15.31 0.06
C GLN A 555 -12.19 -16.32 1.08
N ALA A 556 -11.77 -17.52 0.63
CA ALA A 556 -11.16 -18.51 1.49
C ALA A 556 -9.84 -18.03 2.12
N ASP A 557 -8.99 -17.31 1.37
CA ASP A 557 -7.79 -16.64 1.91
C ASP A 557 -8.15 -15.65 3.02
N VAL A 558 -9.11 -14.76 2.76
CA VAL A 558 -9.57 -13.76 3.73
C VAL A 558 -10.10 -14.42 5.00
N ILE A 559 -10.96 -15.44 4.86
CA ILE A 559 -11.52 -16.14 6.02
C ILE A 559 -10.39 -16.82 6.78
N ALA A 560 -9.44 -17.50 6.14
CA ALA A 560 -8.37 -18.25 6.81
C ALA A 560 -7.41 -17.38 7.66
N ARG A 561 -7.41 -16.06 7.50
CA ARG A 561 -6.58 -15.14 8.28
C ARG A 561 -6.88 -15.18 9.78
N THR A 562 -5.97 -14.58 10.54
CA THR A 562 -6.12 -14.39 11.98
C THR A 562 -7.26 -13.40 12.27
N PHE A 563 -8.13 -13.79 13.20
CA PHE A 563 -9.15 -12.94 13.79
C PHE A 563 -8.78 -12.79 15.26
N THR A 564 -8.26 -11.62 15.62
CA THR A 564 -7.69 -11.39 16.95
C THR A 564 -8.79 -11.47 18.01
N GLU A 565 -8.60 -12.33 19.01
CA GLU A 565 -9.60 -12.61 20.06
C GLU A 565 -9.31 -11.91 21.41
N SER A 566 -8.13 -11.30 21.55
CA SER A 566 -7.70 -10.59 22.76
C SER A 566 -6.75 -9.43 22.45
N LEU A 567 -6.71 -8.44 23.34
CA LEU A 567 -5.80 -7.29 23.26
C LEU A 567 -4.36 -7.68 23.55
#